data_AF-A0A2G9G696-F1
#
_entry.id   AF-A0A2G9G696-F1
#
_cell.length_a   1.000
_cell.length_b   1.000
_cell.length_c   1.000
_cell.angle_alpha   90.00
_cell.angle_beta   90.00
_cell.angle_gamma   90.00
#
_symmetry.space_group_name_H-M   'P 1'
#
loop_
_entity.id
_entity.type
_entity.pdbx_description
1 polymer ?
#
loop_
_entity_poly.entity_id
_entity_poly.type
_entity_poly.pdbx_seq_one_letter_code
_entity_poly.pdbx_strand_id
1 'polypeptide(L)'
;MTPTGIFAGIGLLVAVYCAVDPFNHAAMSEFPGFETVKIEMPAWSDIPVERDPENLLQKSEIKFLNQVQGPESMAFDPTGSGPYTGIADGRIVFWDGEKWTDFAYTSANRLRKYWLKGEKAGISEVMAVLPGFPDNVRTNEKGEFWVAIHCRRTIYSYLLALYPKVRKFWLKLPISAKLHYLMQIGGRLHAAVVKYSPEGKLLQILEDRQGKVVKAVSEVEEKDGKLWMGSVLMPFVAVYQLD
;
A
#
# COMPACT_ATOMS: atom_id res chain seq x y z
N MET A 1 -37.43 24.89 29.68
CA MET A 1 -37.19 23.72 28.82
C MET A 1 -36.85 22.55 29.73
N THR A 2 -37.47 21.39 29.52
CA THR A 2 -37.12 20.17 30.26
C THR A 2 -35.73 19.68 29.83
N PRO A 3 -34.96 19.00 30.70
CA PRO A 3 -33.68 18.40 30.33
C PRO A 3 -33.79 17.54 29.06
N THR A 4 -34.90 16.80 28.91
CA THR A 4 -35.23 16.00 27.73
C THR A 4 -35.30 16.82 26.43
N GLY A 5 -35.87 18.02 26.47
CA GLY A 5 -35.93 18.91 25.31
C GLY A 5 -34.56 19.46 24.90
N ILE A 6 -33.67 19.67 25.87
CA ILE A 6 -32.29 20.10 25.63
C ILE A 6 -31.49 18.96 24.98
N PHE A 7 -31.59 17.73 25.49
CA PHE A 7 -30.92 16.57 24.90
C PHE A 7 -31.42 16.25 23.50
N ALA A 8 -32.73 16.37 23.24
CA ALA A 8 -33.29 16.21 21.90
C ALA A 8 -32.77 17.28 20.92
N GLY A 9 -32.68 18.54 21.37
CA GLY A 9 -32.12 19.64 20.58
C GLY A 9 -30.64 19.43 20.24
N ILE A 10 -29.84 19.00 21.21
CA ILE A 10 -28.42 18.66 21.00
C ILE A 10 -28.29 17.48 20.03
N GLY A 11 -29.10 16.43 20.19
CA GLY A 11 -29.09 15.27 19.30
C GLY A 11 -29.41 15.65 17.84
N LEU A 12 -30.40 16.51 17.63
CA LEU A 12 -30.74 17.01 16.29
C LEU A 12 -29.60 17.85 15.70
N LEU A 13 -28.97 18.72 16.48
CA LEU A 13 -27.83 19.53 16.04
C LEU A 13 -26.63 18.66 15.63
N VAL A 14 -26.34 17.61 16.40
CA VAL A 14 -25.29 16.64 16.07
C VAL A 14 -25.65 15.87 14.78
N ALA A 15 -26.89 15.44 14.62
CA ALA A 15 -27.33 14.75 13.41
C ALA A 15 -27.21 15.64 12.16
N VAL A 16 -27.64 16.90 12.25
CA VAL A 16 -27.47 17.88 11.16
C VAL A 16 -26.00 18.11 10.88
N TYR A 17 -25.18 18.32 11.91
CA TYR A 17 -23.74 18.49 11.77
C TYR A 17 -23.07 17.31 11.06
N CYS A 18 -23.40 16.07 11.43
CA CYS A 18 -22.87 14.87 10.77
C CYS A 18 -23.38 14.72 9.33
N ALA A 19 -24.63 15.09 9.05
CA ALA A 19 -25.22 14.97 7.72
C ALA A 19 -24.66 16.01 6.73
N VAL A 20 -24.44 17.24 7.18
CA VAL A 20 -23.93 18.32 6.32
C VAL A 20 -22.41 18.41 6.31
N ASP A 21 -21.75 17.78 7.29
CA ASP A 21 -20.29 17.77 7.49
C ASP A 21 -19.63 19.12 7.14
N PRO A 22 -20.01 20.20 7.85
CA PRO A 22 -19.72 21.57 7.41
C PRO A 22 -18.22 21.90 7.41
N PHE A 23 -17.40 21.05 8.04
CA PHE A 23 -15.96 21.18 8.13
C PHE A 23 -15.21 20.06 7.41
N ASN A 24 -15.90 19.24 6.60
CA ASN A 24 -15.30 18.18 5.78
C ASN A 24 -14.50 17.16 6.61
N HIS A 25 -14.99 16.76 7.78
CA HIS A 25 -14.35 15.77 8.65
C HIS A 25 -14.50 14.32 8.15
N ALA A 26 -15.49 14.05 7.29
CA ALA A 26 -15.71 12.72 6.74
C ALA A 26 -14.49 12.27 5.94
N ALA A 27 -14.16 10.97 6.02
CA ALA A 27 -13.01 10.41 5.28
C ALA A 27 -13.10 10.61 3.76
N MET A 28 -14.32 10.79 3.24
CA MET A 28 -14.60 10.95 1.81
C MET A 28 -14.93 12.38 1.39
N SER A 29 -14.89 13.35 2.31
CA SER A 29 -15.31 14.75 2.08
C SER A 29 -14.54 15.45 0.95
N GLU A 30 -13.34 14.96 0.65
CA GLU A 30 -12.43 15.57 -0.32
C GLU A 30 -12.44 14.89 -1.70
N PHE A 31 -13.27 13.86 -1.88
CA PHE A 31 -13.44 13.16 -3.15
C PHE A 31 -14.61 13.79 -3.92
N PRO A 32 -14.37 14.66 -4.91
CA PRO A 32 -15.44 15.40 -5.58
C PRO A 32 -16.35 14.42 -6.31
N GLY A 33 -17.66 14.49 -6.07
CA GLY A 33 -18.63 13.58 -6.66
C GLY A 33 -18.67 12.18 -6.01
N PHE A 34 -18.13 12.02 -4.81
CA PHE A 34 -18.34 10.80 -4.02
C PHE A 34 -19.83 10.67 -3.65
N GLU A 35 -20.48 9.67 -4.20
CA GLU A 35 -21.87 9.32 -3.89
C GLU A 35 -21.94 7.88 -3.39
N THR A 36 -22.76 7.65 -2.37
CA THR A 36 -23.10 6.31 -1.95
C THR A 36 -24.20 5.77 -2.85
N VAL A 37 -23.92 4.68 -3.56
CA VAL A 37 -24.91 4.00 -4.38
C VAL A 37 -25.57 2.88 -3.58
N LYS A 38 -26.88 2.72 -3.76
CA LYS A 38 -27.59 1.56 -3.22
C LYS A 38 -27.14 0.33 -3.99
N ILE A 39 -26.52 -0.62 -3.29
CA ILE A 39 -26.18 -1.92 -3.84
C ILE A 39 -27.38 -2.85 -3.65
N GLU A 40 -27.74 -3.59 -4.69
CA GLU A 40 -28.73 -4.66 -4.58
C GLU A 40 -28.13 -5.81 -3.77
N MET A 41 -28.61 -5.96 -2.54
CA MET A 41 -28.18 -7.02 -1.63
C MET A 41 -29.07 -8.25 -1.81
N PRO A 42 -28.53 -9.48 -1.70
CA PRO A 42 -29.34 -10.69 -1.63
C PRO A 42 -30.32 -10.62 -0.45
N ALA A 43 -31.44 -11.34 -0.52
CA ALA A 43 -32.40 -11.35 0.58
C ALA A 43 -31.77 -12.03 1.81
N TRP A 44 -32.21 -11.63 3.01
CA TRP A 44 -31.73 -12.25 4.25
C TRP A 44 -31.92 -13.78 4.29
N SER A 45 -32.94 -14.28 3.60
CA SER A 45 -33.19 -15.72 3.44
C SER A 45 -32.13 -16.46 2.64
N ASP A 46 -31.40 -15.75 1.78
CA ASP A 46 -30.41 -16.34 0.88
C ASP A 46 -29.02 -16.41 1.53
N ILE A 47 -28.86 -15.78 2.69
CA ILE A 47 -27.61 -15.79 3.46
C ILE A 47 -27.52 -17.13 4.21
N PRO A 48 -26.46 -17.93 4.01
CA PRO A 48 -26.22 -19.13 4.80
C PRO A 48 -26.20 -18.80 6.30
N VAL A 49 -27.04 -19.49 7.09
CA VAL A 49 -27.15 -19.30 8.54
C VAL A 49 -26.30 -20.29 9.32
N GLU A 50 -25.77 -21.30 8.63
CA GLU A 50 -24.92 -22.34 9.16
C GLU A 50 -23.67 -21.72 9.80
N ARG A 51 -23.38 -22.16 11.02
CA ARG A 51 -22.12 -21.85 11.71
C ARG A 51 -21.37 -23.13 11.97
N ASP A 52 -20.05 -23.02 12.03
CA ASP A 52 -19.18 -24.11 12.47
C ASP A 52 -19.44 -24.41 13.97
N PRO A 53 -20.12 -25.53 14.31
CA PRO A 53 -20.46 -25.83 15.69
C PRO A 53 -19.25 -26.29 16.50
N GLU A 54 -18.18 -26.76 15.84
CA GLU A 54 -16.98 -27.28 16.48
C GLU A 54 -15.93 -26.20 16.73
N ASN A 55 -16.16 -24.98 16.24
CA ASN A 55 -15.21 -23.87 16.27
C ASN A 55 -13.81 -24.30 15.79
N LEU A 56 -13.74 -24.96 14.63
CA LEU A 56 -12.53 -25.53 14.06
C LEU A 56 -11.38 -24.53 13.98
N LEU A 57 -11.66 -23.23 13.78
CA LEU A 57 -10.63 -22.18 13.83
C LEU A 57 -9.86 -22.12 15.17
N GLN A 58 -10.44 -22.56 16.29
CA GLN A 58 -9.75 -22.64 17.59
C GLN A 58 -8.64 -23.70 17.61
N LYS A 59 -8.63 -24.63 16.66
CA LYS A 59 -7.56 -25.61 16.48
C LYS A 59 -6.31 -25.00 15.83
N SER A 60 -6.35 -23.73 15.43
CA SER A 60 -5.22 -23.02 14.83
C SER A 60 -4.08 -22.85 15.84
N GLU A 61 -2.85 -23.05 15.39
CA GLU A 61 -1.65 -22.74 16.16
C GLU A 61 -1.26 -21.27 15.96
N ILE A 62 -1.00 -20.54 17.04
CA ILE A 62 -0.41 -19.20 16.95
C ILE A 62 1.10 -19.33 16.76
N LYS A 63 1.57 -19.05 15.54
CA LYS A 63 3.00 -18.99 15.23
C LYS A 63 3.53 -17.56 15.26
N PHE A 64 4.80 -17.42 15.65
CA PHE A 64 5.58 -16.17 15.57
C PHE A 64 5.01 -15.00 16.38
N LEU A 65 4.32 -15.29 17.48
CA LEU A 65 3.74 -14.27 18.35
C LEU A 65 4.81 -13.25 18.80
N ASN A 66 4.53 -11.97 18.58
CA ASN A 66 5.41 -10.83 18.87
C ASN A 66 6.73 -10.77 18.07
N GLN A 67 6.89 -11.59 17.02
CA GLN A 67 8.08 -11.54 16.16
C GLN A 67 7.89 -10.61 14.95
N VAL A 68 6.65 -10.46 14.47
CA VAL A 68 6.25 -9.61 13.34
C VAL A 68 4.99 -8.82 13.68
N GLN A 69 4.84 -7.62 13.11
CA GLN A 69 3.71 -6.73 13.40
C GLN A 69 2.80 -6.59 12.17
N GLY A 70 1.54 -6.98 12.32
CA GLY A 70 0.52 -6.84 11.28
C GLY A 70 0.83 -7.58 9.98
N PRO A 71 1.16 -8.89 10.00
CA PRO A 71 1.26 -9.67 8.77
C PRO A 71 -0.11 -9.72 8.07
N GLU A 72 -0.21 -9.09 6.89
CA GLU A 72 -1.50 -8.89 6.21
C GLU A 72 -1.74 -9.87 5.05
N SER A 73 -0.67 -10.29 4.36
CA SER A 73 -0.73 -11.23 3.24
C SER A 73 0.37 -12.27 3.37
N MET A 74 0.08 -13.52 3.01
CA MET A 74 0.99 -14.66 3.16
C MET A 74 1.17 -15.35 1.80
N ALA A 75 2.42 -15.59 1.40
CA ALA A 75 2.77 -16.39 0.23
C ALA A 75 3.76 -17.49 0.60
N PHE A 76 3.78 -18.55 -0.20
CA PHE A 76 4.78 -19.61 -0.15
C PHE A 76 5.35 -19.77 -1.56
N ASP A 77 6.64 -20.07 -1.66
CA ASP A 77 7.23 -20.32 -2.97
C ASP A 77 6.88 -21.73 -3.49
N PRO A 78 7.09 -22.03 -4.79
CA PRO A 78 6.77 -23.33 -5.38
C PRO A 78 7.54 -24.52 -4.77
N THR A 79 8.59 -24.25 -4.00
CA THR A 79 9.35 -25.26 -3.27
C THR A 79 8.83 -25.48 -1.85
N GLY A 80 7.78 -24.77 -1.43
CA GLY A 80 7.17 -24.85 -0.11
C GLY A 80 7.89 -24.05 0.98
N SER A 81 8.88 -23.23 0.63
CA SER A 81 9.57 -22.37 1.58
C SER A 81 8.78 -21.07 1.83
N GLY A 82 9.02 -20.45 2.99
CA GLY A 82 8.20 -19.37 3.54
C GLY A 82 7.66 -19.73 4.94
N PRO A 83 6.66 -18.97 5.44
CA PRO A 83 5.88 -17.97 4.72
C PRO A 83 6.61 -16.66 4.42
N TYR A 84 6.21 -16.00 3.33
CA TYR A 84 6.52 -14.60 3.00
C TYR A 84 5.36 -13.71 3.43
N THR A 85 5.62 -12.57 4.07
CA THR A 85 4.57 -11.64 4.50
C THR A 85 5.01 -10.19 4.55
N GLY A 86 4.10 -9.29 4.18
CA GLY A 86 4.25 -7.85 4.40
C GLY A 86 3.92 -7.49 5.86
N ILE A 87 4.76 -6.67 6.49
CA ILE A 87 4.60 -6.22 7.87
C ILE A 87 4.48 -4.69 7.95
N ALA A 88 3.91 -4.19 9.06
CA ALA A 88 3.45 -2.82 9.21
C ALA A 88 4.51 -1.71 9.01
N ASP A 89 5.80 -2.04 9.05
CA ASP A 89 6.90 -1.10 8.78
C ASP A 89 7.31 -0.99 7.30
N GLY A 90 6.56 -1.65 6.41
CA GLY A 90 6.78 -1.67 4.98
C GLY A 90 7.87 -2.66 4.57
N ARG A 91 8.21 -3.65 5.39
CA ARG A 91 9.04 -4.78 4.98
C ARG A 91 8.17 -5.92 4.48
N ILE A 92 8.68 -6.62 3.49
CA ILE A 92 8.27 -8.00 3.21
C ILE A 92 9.36 -8.87 3.81
N VAL A 93 8.98 -9.74 4.74
CA VAL A 93 9.87 -10.69 5.40
C VAL A 93 9.51 -12.10 4.94
N PHE A 94 10.48 -13.01 4.97
CA PHE A 94 10.21 -14.43 4.74
C PHE A 94 10.83 -15.26 5.85
N TRP A 95 10.17 -16.37 6.20
CA TRP A 95 10.65 -17.35 7.15
C TRP A 95 11.43 -18.44 6.41
N ASP A 96 12.71 -18.61 6.75
CA ASP A 96 13.60 -19.59 6.11
C ASP A 96 13.60 -20.98 6.77
N GLY A 97 12.81 -21.15 7.85
CA GLY A 97 12.82 -22.34 8.69
C GLY A 97 13.42 -22.10 10.07
N GLU A 98 14.31 -21.12 10.21
CA GLU A 98 15.00 -20.79 11.46
C GLU A 98 14.74 -19.36 11.95
N LYS A 99 14.63 -18.40 11.02
CA LYS A 99 14.47 -16.98 11.35
C LYS A 99 13.71 -16.21 10.26
N TRP A 100 13.22 -15.03 10.67
CA TRP A 100 12.73 -14.04 9.73
C TRP A 100 13.89 -13.33 9.05
N THR A 101 13.86 -13.30 7.73
CA THR A 101 14.81 -12.57 6.91
C THR A 101 14.08 -11.55 6.05
N ASP A 102 14.61 -10.35 5.99
CA ASP A 102 14.03 -9.30 5.16
C ASP A 102 14.19 -9.65 3.67
N PHE A 103 13.05 -9.82 2.99
CA PHE A 103 12.97 -10.12 1.58
C PHE A 103 12.97 -8.83 0.74
N ALA A 104 12.07 -7.91 1.05
CA ALA A 104 11.94 -6.61 0.38
C ALA A 104 11.54 -5.50 1.36
N TYR A 105 11.71 -4.23 0.95
CA TYR A 105 11.36 -3.06 1.76
C TYR A 105 10.71 -2.00 0.87
N THR A 106 9.48 -1.61 1.17
CA THR A 106 8.79 -0.43 0.63
C THR A 106 9.54 0.85 1.00
N SER A 107 10.07 0.93 2.23
CA SER A 107 10.56 2.18 2.84
C SER A 107 12.00 2.59 2.51
N ALA A 108 12.83 1.71 1.95
CA ALA A 108 14.25 1.99 1.72
C ALA A 108 14.55 2.65 0.35
N ASN A 109 13.54 2.83 -0.51
CA ASN A 109 13.71 3.22 -1.91
C ASN A 109 14.75 2.33 -2.62
N ARG A 110 14.69 1.01 -2.40
CA ARG A 110 15.65 0.04 -2.95
C ARG A 110 14.94 -1.23 -3.40
N LEU A 111 15.39 -1.78 -4.52
CA LEU A 111 15.09 -3.15 -4.91
C LEU A 111 16.19 -4.06 -4.37
N ARG A 112 15.80 -5.20 -3.79
CA ARG A 112 16.74 -6.24 -3.34
C ARG A 112 16.53 -7.51 -4.14
N LYS A 113 17.61 -8.23 -4.35
CA LYS A 113 17.63 -9.55 -4.99
C LYS A 113 17.94 -10.58 -3.92
N TYR A 114 17.06 -11.57 -3.80
CA TYR A 114 17.29 -12.75 -2.97
C TYR A 114 17.65 -13.93 -3.86
N TRP A 115 18.78 -14.57 -3.57
CA TRP A 115 19.28 -15.70 -4.34
C TRP A 115 18.66 -16.99 -3.82
N LEU A 116 17.84 -17.65 -4.65
CA LEU A 116 17.19 -18.92 -4.29
C LEU A 116 18.09 -20.14 -4.50
N LYS A 117 19.02 -20.07 -5.46
CA LYS A 117 19.88 -21.19 -5.88
C LYS A 117 21.28 -20.69 -6.27
N GLY A 118 22.24 -21.63 -6.34
CA GLY A 118 23.64 -21.36 -6.69
C GLY A 118 24.50 -21.02 -5.47
N GLU A 119 25.76 -20.64 -5.70
CA GLU A 119 26.73 -20.36 -4.62
C GLU A 119 26.33 -19.21 -3.69
N LYS A 120 25.48 -18.30 -4.19
CA LYS A 120 24.92 -17.19 -3.42
C LYS A 120 23.58 -17.52 -2.74
N ALA A 121 23.09 -18.76 -2.82
CA ALA A 121 21.79 -19.11 -2.25
C ALA A 121 21.66 -18.68 -0.78
N GLY A 122 20.52 -18.10 -0.41
CA GLY A 122 20.29 -17.55 0.92
C GLY A 122 20.78 -16.10 1.12
N ILE A 123 21.53 -15.54 0.17
CA ILE A 123 22.02 -14.16 0.26
C ILE A 123 20.97 -13.19 -0.30
N SER A 124 20.76 -12.08 0.40
CA SER A 124 19.98 -10.94 -0.09
C SER A 124 20.89 -9.73 -0.30
N GLU A 125 20.93 -9.18 -1.50
CA GLU A 125 21.76 -8.02 -1.83
C GLU A 125 20.93 -6.89 -2.46
N VAL A 126 21.43 -5.65 -2.36
CA VAL A 126 20.77 -4.51 -3.01
C VAL A 126 21.00 -4.62 -4.50
N MET A 127 19.91 -4.69 -5.25
CA MET A 127 19.90 -4.76 -6.71
C MET A 127 19.91 -3.37 -7.32
N ALA A 128 19.05 -2.47 -6.83
CA ALA A 128 18.95 -1.11 -7.34
C ALA A 128 18.53 -0.12 -6.24
N VAL A 129 18.99 1.12 -6.36
CA VAL A 129 18.43 2.26 -5.63
C VAL A 129 17.37 2.90 -6.52
N LEU A 130 16.17 3.07 -5.97
CA LEU A 130 14.98 3.52 -6.67
C LEU A 130 14.79 5.04 -6.50
N PRO A 131 14.13 5.71 -7.47
CA PRO A 131 13.90 7.16 -7.41
C PRO A 131 12.82 7.56 -6.40
N GLY A 132 12.07 6.60 -5.87
CA GLY A 132 10.92 6.82 -5.02
C GLY A 132 10.51 5.57 -4.26
N PHE A 133 9.31 5.59 -3.68
CA PHE A 133 8.79 4.52 -2.84
C PHE A 133 8.16 3.44 -3.72
N PRO A 134 8.79 2.24 -3.84
CA PRO A 134 8.21 1.15 -4.62
C PRO A 134 6.92 0.64 -3.97
N ASP A 135 5.98 0.23 -4.82
CA ASP A 135 4.78 -0.49 -4.43
C ASP A 135 4.90 -1.95 -4.94
N ASN A 136 4.36 -2.28 -6.12
CA ASN A 136 4.56 -3.60 -6.75
C ASN A 136 5.69 -3.66 -7.79
N VAL A 137 6.20 -4.88 -8.00
CA VAL A 137 7.23 -5.23 -8.99
C VAL A 137 6.72 -6.39 -9.86
N ARG A 138 6.86 -6.27 -11.19
CA ARG A 138 6.52 -7.31 -12.16
C ARG A 138 7.67 -7.56 -13.13
N THR A 139 7.83 -8.82 -13.54
CA THR A 139 8.83 -9.22 -14.53
C THR A 139 8.20 -9.32 -15.90
N ASN A 140 8.87 -8.82 -16.94
CA ASN A 140 8.46 -9.10 -18.32
C ASN A 140 9.10 -10.39 -18.85
N GLU A 141 8.76 -10.77 -20.09
CA GLU A 141 9.26 -11.99 -20.75
C GLU A 141 10.79 -12.01 -20.92
N LYS A 142 11.46 -10.85 -20.88
CA LYS A 142 12.92 -10.70 -20.97
C LYS A 142 13.60 -10.82 -19.60
N GLY A 143 12.83 -10.99 -18.52
CA GLY A 143 13.34 -10.99 -17.15
C GLY A 143 13.69 -9.59 -16.61
N GLU A 144 13.28 -8.53 -17.30
CA GLU A 144 13.40 -7.15 -16.79
C GLU A 144 12.29 -6.86 -15.78
N PHE A 145 12.54 -5.95 -14.86
CA PHE A 145 11.65 -5.65 -13.74
C PHE A 145 11.01 -4.28 -13.93
N TRP A 146 9.69 -4.24 -14.10
CA TRP A 146 8.90 -3.02 -13.93
C TRP A 146 8.55 -2.83 -12.46
N VAL A 147 8.75 -1.61 -11.98
CA VAL A 147 8.50 -1.22 -10.59
C VAL A 147 7.55 -0.04 -10.61
N ALA A 148 6.39 -0.19 -9.95
CA ALA A 148 5.51 0.93 -9.66
C ALA A 148 6.10 1.78 -8.55
N ILE A 149 6.20 3.09 -8.77
CA ILE A 149 6.71 4.05 -7.81
C ILE A 149 5.55 4.95 -7.39
N HIS A 150 5.10 4.80 -6.13
CA HIS A 150 3.98 5.53 -5.57
C HIS A 150 4.22 7.05 -5.63
N CYS A 151 5.41 7.49 -5.25
CA CYS A 151 5.87 8.87 -5.40
C CYS A 151 7.40 8.94 -5.35
N ARG A 152 7.97 10.00 -5.93
CA ARG A 152 9.40 10.33 -5.84
C ARG A 152 9.80 10.59 -4.39
N ARG A 153 11.03 10.22 -4.04
CA ARG A 153 11.61 10.59 -2.76
C ARG A 153 11.80 12.11 -2.69
N THR A 154 11.25 12.73 -1.65
CA THR A 154 11.41 14.16 -1.36
C THR A 154 12.46 14.38 -0.28
N ILE A 155 13.02 15.60 -0.19
CA ILE A 155 13.92 15.97 0.92
C ILE A 155 13.22 15.83 2.28
N TYR A 156 11.92 16.16 2.32
CA TYR A 156 11.07 15.97 3.49
C TYR A 156 11.06 14.50 3.93
N SER A 157 10.68 13.60 3.02
CA SER A 157 10.64 12.16 3.30
C SER A 157 12.00 11.60 3.70
N TYR A 158 13.09 12.09 3.08
CA TYR A 158 14.45 11.67 3.37
C TYR A 158 14.89 12.06 4.78
N LEU A 159 14.70 13.32 5.18
CA LEU A 159 15.07 13.79 6.52
C LEU A 159 14.25 13.10 7.60
N LEU A 160 12.95 12.90 7.38
CA LEU A 160 12.11 12.17 8.34
C LEU A 160 12.48 10.70 8.45
N ALA A 161 12.97 10.08 7.38
CA ALA A 161 13.50 8.72 7.42
C ALA A 161 14.83 8.66 8.18
N LEU A 162 15.74 9.61 7.96
CA LEU A 162 17.05 9.66 8.63
C LEU A 162 16.95 9.95 10.14
N TYR A 163 15.96 10.72 10.57
CA TYR A 163 15.84 11.19 11.94
C TYR A 163 14.51 10.78 12.58
N PRO A 164 14.36 9.52 13.05
CA PRO A 164 13.10 9.02 13.62
C PRO A 164 12.57 9.83 14.82
N LYS A 165 13.46 10.41 15.64
CA LYS A 165 13.06 11.29 16.75
C LYS A 165 12.40 12.58 16.24
N VAL A 166 12.93 13.15 15.16
CA VAL A 166 12.35 14.32 14.48
C VAL A 166 11.01 13.95 13.85
N ARG A 167 10.93 12.82 13.14
CA ARG A 167 9.66 12.30 12.60
C ARG A 167 8.60 12.11 13.67
N LYS A 168 8.95 11.48 14.80
CA LYS A 168 8.02 11.29 15.93
C LYS A 168 7.56 12.62 16.53
N PHE A 169 8.45 13.60 16.65
CA PHE A 169 8.06 14.95 17.09
C PHE A 169 7.11 15.62 16.09
N TRP A 170 7.45 15.55 14.79
CA TRP A 170 6.61 16.11 13.72
C TRP A 170 5.20 15.50 13.74
N LEU A 171 5.08 14.18 13.82
CA LEU A 171 3.78 13.48 13.84
C LEU A 171 2.93 13.76 15.10
N LYS A 172 3.49 14.38 16.15
CA LYS A 172 2.73 14.79 17.35
C LYS A 172 2.07 16.15 17.22
N LEU A 173 2.45 16.94 16.21
CA LEU A 173 1.82 18.24 15.98
C LEU A 173 0.41 18.02 15.39
N PRO A 174 -0.54 18.94 15.63
CA PRO A 174 -1.93 18.80 15.17
C PRO A 174 -2.06 19.11 13.67
N ILE A 175 -1.24 18.45 12.85
CA ILE A 175 -1.29 18.48 11.40
C ILE A 175 -2.11 17.28 10.94
N SER A 176 -3.05 17.52 10.02
CA SER A 176 -3.88 16.45 9.48
C SER A 176 -3.03 15.40 8.76
N ALA A 177 -3.44 14.14 8.83
CA ALA A 177 -2.79 13.04 8.11
C ALA A 177 -2.69 13.33 6.61
N LYS A 178 -3.69 14.01 6.05
CA LYS A 178 -3.68 14.48 4.66
C LYS A 178 -2.51 15.41 4.37
N LEU A 179 -2.27 16.42 5.20
CA LEU A 179 -1.19 17.37 4.96
C LEU A 179 0.17 16.69 5.11
N HIS A 180 0.32 15.77 6.07
CA HIS A 180 1.50 14.90 6.18
C HIS A 180 1.73 14.09 4.91
N TYR A 181 0.68 13.44 4.40
CA TYR A 181 0.73 12.69 3.14
C TYR A 181 1.13 13.58 1.96
N LEU A 182 0.50 14.76 1.84
CA LEU A 182 0.79 15.70 0.76
C LEU A 182 2.26 16.17 0.78
N MET A 183 2.81 16.49 1.95
CA MET A 183 4.22 16.83 2.11
C MET A 183 5.14 15.65 1.76
N GLN A 184 4.77 14.43 2.17
CA GLN A 184 5.51 13.21 1.87
C GLN A 184 5.66 13.01 0.35
N ILE A 185 4.57 13.16 -0.40
CA ILE A 185 4.55 12.96 -1.86
C ILE A 185 5.02 14.19 -2.66
N GLY A 186 5.44 15.28 -2.01
CA GLY A 186 5.97 16.46 -2.70
C GLY A 186 4.93 17.45 -3.22
N GLY A 187 3.79 17.54 -2.54
CA GLY A 187 2.77 18.58 -2.77
C GLY A 187 1.69 18.20 -3.78
N ARG A 188 1.88 17.13 -4.55
CA ARG A 188 0.90 16.64 -5.53
C ARG A 188 1.12 15.18 -5.87
N LEU A 189 0.02 14.52 -6.23
CA LEU A 189 0.04 13.19 -6.79
C LEU A 189 0.72 13.19 -8.17
N HIS A 190 1.63 12.26 -8.37
CA HIS A 190 2.31 11.97 -9.63
C HIS A 190 2.69 10.49 -9.61
N ALA A 191 2.68 9.84 -10.78
CA ALA A 191 3.02 8.43 -10.89
C ALA A 191 4.31 8.26 -11.68
N ALA A 192 5.15 7.30 -11.28
CA ALA A 192 6.25 6.83 -12.08
C ALA A 192 6.27 5.29 -12.14
N VAL A 193 6.61 4.74 -13.29
CA VAL A 193 6.95 3.32 -13.45
C VAL A 193 8.37 3.24 -14.00
N VAL A 194 9.16 2.33 -13.44
CA VAL A 194 10.59 2.27 -13.70
C VAL A 194 10.98 0.85 -14.08
N LYS A 195 11.74 0.70 -15.16
CA LYS A 195 12.25 -0.58 -15.64
C LYS A 195 13.71 -0.77 -15.25
N TYR A 196 14.04 -1.96 -14.74
CA TYR A 196 15.41 -2.37 -14.41
C TYR A 196 15.79 -3.69 -15.08
N SER A 197 17.07 -3.86 -15.41
CA SER A 197 17.63 -5.15 -15.87
C SER A 197 17.79 -6.14 -14.71
N PRO A 198 18.00 -7.45 -14.97
CA PRO A 198 18.29 -8.45 -13.93
C PRO A 198 19.54 -8.17 -13.06
N GLU A 199 20.43 -7.32 -13.54
CA GLU A 199 21.65 -6.85 -12.87
C GLU A 199 21.40 -5.56 -12.09
N GLY A 200 20.17 -5.03 -12.10
CA GLY A 200 19.79 -3.81 -11.38
C GLY A 200 20.11 -2.51 -12.12
N LYS A 201 20.41 -2.56 -13.42
CA LYS A 201 20.63 -1.35 -14.22
C LYS A 201 19.31 -0.70 -14.57
N LEU A 202 19.21 0.61 -14.42
CA LEU A 202 18.05 1.38 -14.86
C LEU A 202 17.96 1.33 -16.40
N LEU A 203 16.83 0.85 -16.92
CA LEU A 203 16.56 0.76 -18.36
C LEU A 203 15.64 1.87 -18.84
N GLN A 204 14.59 2.19 -18.07
CA GLN A 204 13.58 3.16 -18.49
C GLN A 204 12.87 3.78 -17.29
N ILE A 205 12.46 5.04 -17.41
CA ILE A 205 11.53 5.71 -16.49
C ILE A 205 10.40 6.30 -17.34
N LEU A 206 9.16 5.99 -16.98
CA LEU A 206 7.97 6.67 -17.49
C LEU A 206 7.27 7.34 -16.31
N GLU A 207 6.92 8.63 -16.46
CA GLU A 207 6.40 9.42 -15.35
C GLU A 207 5.41 10.48 -15.83
N ASP A 208 4.26 10.56 -15.15
CA ASP A 208 3.34 11.68 -15.27
C ASP A 208 3.65 12.72 -14.19
N ARG A 209 4.68 13.53 -14.45
CA ARG A 209 5.20 14.54 -13.53
C ARG A 209 4.17 15.61 -13.15
N GLN A 210 3.16 15.82 -14.00
CA GLN A 210 2.12 16.81 -13.78
C GLN A 210 0.89 16.19 -13.10
N GLY A 211 0.79 14.86 -13.04
CA GLY A 211 -0.37 14.15 -12.54
C GLY A 211 -1.62 14.45 -13.37
N LYS A 212 -1.49 14.54 -14.70
CA LYS A 212 -2.61 14.89 -15.58
C LYS A 212 -3.52 13.69 -15.85
N VAL A 213 -2.91 12.55 -16.15
CA VAL A 213 -3.58 11.29 -16.53
C VAL A 213 -3.38 10.27 -15.42
N VAL A 214 -2.14 9.91 -15.10
CA VAL A 214 -1.83 8.90 -14.08
C VAL A 214 -1.28 9.60 -12.84
N LYS A 215 -2.16 9.86 -11.87
CA LYS A 215 -1.80 10.59 -10.64
C LYS A 215 -1.14 9.71 -9.58
N ALA A 216 -1.45 8.42 -9.58
CA ALA A 216 -0.83 7.43 -8.71
C ALA A 216 -0.75 6.09 -9.43
N VAL A 217 0.25 5.29 -9.09
CA VAL A 217 0.41 3.91 -9.58
C VAL A 217 0.87 3.03 -8.42
N SER A 218 0.20 1.89 -8.28
CA SER A 218 0.52 0.84 -7.31
C SER A 218 0.98 -0.45 -7.99
N GLU A 219 0.55 -0.65 -9.24
CA GLU A 219 0.79 -1.87 -10.03
C GLU A 219 1.12 -1.48 -11.47
N VAL A 220 2.03 -2.23 -12.10
CA VAL A 220 2.34 -2.14 -13.52
C VAL A 220 2.65 -3.51 -14.09
N GLU A 221 2.01 -3.89 -15.18
CA GLU A 221 2.21 -5.15 -15.89
C GLU A 221 2.51 -4.88 -17.37
N GLU A 222 3.58 -5.49 -17.90
CA GLU A 222 3.89 -5.46 -19.33
C GLU A 222 3.23 -6.64 -20.04
N LYS A 223 2.37 -6.37 -21.01
CA LYS A 223 1.70 -7.41 -21.81
C LYS A 223 1.35 -6.90 -23.21
N ASP A 224 1.65 -7.70 -24.23
CA ASP A 224 1.32 -7.43 -25.64
C ASP A 224 1.80 -6.04 -26.12
N GLY A 225 3.03 -5.66 -25.74
CA GLY A 225 3.62 -4.36 -26.08
C GLY A 225 2.96 -3.17 -25.36
N LYS A 226 2.24 -3.40 -24.25
CA LYS A 226 1.58 -2.36 -23.46
C LYS A 226 1.94 -2.47 -21.99
N LEU A 227 1.94 -1.34 -21.29
CA LEU A 227 1.92 -1.30 -19.83
C LEU A 227 0.51 -1.05 -19.33
N TRP A 228 0.04 -1.95 -18.48
CA TRP A 228 -1.22 -1.86 -17.77
C TRP A 228 -0.94 -1.39 -16.34
N MET A 229 -1.52 -0.26 -15.94
CA MET A 229 -1.22 0.39 -14.67
C MET A 229 -2.48 0.55 -13.83
N GLY A 230 -2.39 0.17 -12.56
CA GLY A 230 -3.48 0.28 -11.58
C GLY A 230 -3.06 1.03 -10.32
N SER A 231 -4.02 1.55 -9.57
CA SER A 231 -3.79 2.18 -8.27
C SER A 231 -5.01 2.05 -7.38
N VAL A 232 -4.79 1.85 -6.08
CA VAL A 232 -5.85 1.93 -5.06
C VAL A 232 -6.45 3.34 -4.93
N LEU A 233 -5.76 4.36 -5.45
CA LEU A 233 -6.20 5.75 -5.39
C LEU A 233 -6.94 6.20 -6.65
N MET A 234 -6.84 5.46 -7.76
CA MET A 234 -7.38 5.86 -9.06
C MET A 234 -8.60 5.00 -9.43
N PRO A 235 -9.73 5.59 -9.85
CA PRO A 235 -10.92 4.84 -10.23
C PRO A 235 -10.85 4.32 -11.69
N PHE A 236 -9.64 4.00 -12.18
CA PHE A 236 -9.42 3.56 -13.57
C PHE A 236 -8.14 2.72 -13.71
N VAL A 237 -8.06 2.00 -14.83
CA VAL A 237 -6.83 1.37 -15.32
C VAL A 237 -6.25 2.23 -16.44
N ALA A 238 -4.96 2.55 -16.35
CA ALA A 238 -4.25 3.29 -17.40
C ALA A 238 -3.46 2.32 -18.29
N VAL A 239 -3.46 2.58 -19.59
CA VAL A 239 -2.71 1.78 -20.57
C VAL A 239 -1.75 2.67 -21.34
N TYR A 240 -0.48 2.27 -21.39
CA TYR A 240 0.57 2.95 -22.15
C TYR A 240 1.11 2.00 -23.23
N GLN A 241 1.14 2.44 -24.49
CA GLN A 241 1.72 1.68 -25.59
C GLN A 241 3.24 1.79 -25.53
N LEU A 242 3.95 0.66 -25.45
CA LEU A 242 5.40 0.62 -25.59
C LEU A 242 5.75 0.71 -27.09
N ASP A 243 6.76 1.53 -27.37
CA ASP A 243 7.36 1.68 -28.71
C ASP A 243 8.35 0.55 -29.01
#